data_AF-A0A7Y6PUS0-F1
#
_entry.id   AF-A0A7Y6PUS0-F1
#
_cell.length_a   1.000
_cell.length_b   1.000
_cell.length_c   1.000
_cell.angle_alpha   90.00
_cell.angle_beta   90.00
_cell.angle_gamma   90.00
#
_symmetry.space_group_name_H-M   'P 1'
#
loop_
_entity.id
_entity.type
_entity.pdbx_description
1 polymer ?
#
loop_
_entity_poly.entity_id
_entity_poly.type
_entity_poly.pdbx_seq_one_letter_code
_entity_poly.pdbx_strand_id
1 'polypeptide(L)'
;MRGLLLASLLGCGTASPTPASVPNQAAPAPLTPAPAAIACPDDATVRGALIRDAYPRIEKIHRCVPGKFPQPALAVVGSSGISGLGGPSVLALVSEDARNVIASLPSDCPSFDDRGDEQCTVEVVSVLDLDGDGSDELLVETHNDPRYYSRTLWIYSVAGTTLRSVGTFELASSFMPYDACRYRYSIGDPDMRGRRSLTFSPLSNSRCKTCTVDLSNSNVEAHEACPRTRRTD
;
A
#
# COMPACT_ATOMS: atom_id res chain seq x y z
N MET A 1 20.06 84.03 -30.72
CA MET A 1 21.00 84.25 -29.59
C MET A 1 21.47 82.87 -29.15
N ARG A 2 22.65 82.44 -29.61
CA ARG A 2 23.93 82.47 -28.87
C ARG A 2 23.87 81.70 -27.55
N GLY A 3 24.61 80.59 -27.53
CA GLY A 3 24.89 79.78 -26.34
C GLY A 3 25.72 78.56 -26.72
N LEU A 4 26.95 78.79 -27.19
CA LEU A 4 28.00 77.78 -27.30
C LEU A 4 28.30 77.22 -25.90
N LEU A 5 28.64 75.93 -25.81
CA LEU A 5 29.86 75.51 -25.12
C LEU A 5 30.34 74.13 -25.57
N LEU A 6 31.54 74.16 -26.13
CA LEU A 6 32.48 73.07 -26.37
C LEU A 6 32.87 72.36 -25.07
N ALA A 7 33.17 71.06 -25.17
CA ALA A 7 34.34 70.34 -24.59
C ALA A 7 34.00 68.84 -24.49
N SER A 8 34.86 67.85 -24.66
CA SER A 8 36.21 67.68 -25.20
C SER A 8 36.38 66.15 -25.36
N LEU A 9 36.87 65.71 -26.52
CA LEU A 9 37.25 64.32 -26.78
C LEU A 9 38.60 64.02 -26.11
N LEU A 10 38.64 63.06 -25.19
CA LEU A 10 39.85 62.41 -24.69
C LEU A 10 39.60 60.89 -24.73
N GLY A 11 40.37 60.20 -25.57
CA GLY A 11 40.30 58.75 -25.73
C GLY A 11 40.96 57.97 -24.60
N CYS A 12 40.64 56.69 -24.50
CA CYS A 12 41.56 55.68 -23.98
C CYS A 12 41.11 54.26 -24.37
N GLY A 13 42.02 53.56 -25.07
CA GLY A 13 42.22 52.10 -25.13
C GLY A 13 41.03 51.14 -25.08
N THR A 14 40.75 50.50 -26.22
CA THR A 14 40.10 49.19 -26.29
C THR A 14 41.00 48.12 -25.67
N ALA A 15 40.67 47.66 -24.46
CA ALA A 15 41.15 46.39 -23.93
C ALA A 15 40.12 45.30 -24.25
N SER A 16 40.46 44.37 -25.16
CA SER A 16 39.67 43.17 -25.41
C SER A 16 39.66 42.29 -24.16
N PRO A 17 38.49 41.88 -23.63
CA PRO A 17 38.44 40.91 -22.56
C PRO A 17 38.81 39.53 -23.10
N THR A 18 39.85 38.93 -22.53
CA THR A 18 40.23 37.52 -22.70
C THR A 18 39.04 36.64 -22.31
N PRO A 19 38.63 35.64 -23.12
CA PRO A 19 37.54 34.75 -22.74
C PRO A 19 37.96 33.94 -21.52
N ALA A 20 37.16 34.05 -20.45
CA ALA A 20 37.33 33.25 -19.25
C ALA A 20 37.17 31.77 -19.61
N SER A 21 38.21 30.99 -19.32
CA SER A 21 38.22 29.53 -19.44
C SER A 21 37.08 28.95 -18.60
N VAL A 22 36.09 28.34 -19.25
CA VAL A 22 35.01 27.61 -18.58
C VAL A 22 35.64 26.47 -17.78
N PRO A 23 35.41 26.38 -16.46
CA PRO A 23 35.90 25.23 -15.69
C PRO A 23 35.25 23.96 -16.23
N ASN A 24 36.10 22.99 -16.54
CA ASN A 24 35.75 21.65 -17.00
C ASN A 24 34.60 21.11 -16.13
N GLN A 25 33.38 20.99 -16.69
CA GLN A 25 32.28 20.32 -16.01
C GLN A 25 32.74 18.88 -15.77
N ALA A 26 32.90 18.52 -14.50
CA ALA A 26 33.07 17.14 -14.10
C ALA A 26 31.89 16.35 -14.69
N ALA A 27 32.20 15.24 -15.37
CA ALA A 27 31.19 14.34 -15.89
C ALA A 27 30.20 14.00 -14.74
N PRO A 28 28.88 13.99 -15.02
CA PRO A 28 27.90 13.61 -14.00
C PRO A 28 28.31 12.27 -13.40
N ALA A 29 28.29 12.20 -12.06
CA ALA A 29 28.59 10.98 -11.34
C ALA A 29 27.74 9.83 -11.94
N PRO A 30 28.29 8.61 -12.09
CA PRO A 30 27.52 7.47 -12.56
C PRO A 30 26.26 7.38 -11.70
N LEU A 31 25.09 7.39 -12.34
CA LEU A 31 23.82 7.17 -11.67
C LEU A 31 23.96 5.85 -10.92
N THR A 32 23.89 5.90 -9.59
CA THR A 32 23.84 4.71 -8.76
C THR A 32 22.73 3.82 -9.31
N PRO A 33 22.99 2.52 -9.58
CA PRO A 33 21.95 1.62 -10.06
C PRO A 33 20.76 1.72 -9.11
N ALA A 34 19.55 1.83 -9.66
CA ALA A 34 18.35 1.73 -8.83
C ALA A 34 18.47 0.45 -7.97
N PRO A 35 18.15 0.51 -6.67
CA PRO A 35 18.19 -0.68 -5.83
C PRO A 35 17.38 -1.78 -6.51
N ALA A 36 17.93 -3.00 -6.51
CA ALA A 36 17.27 -4.14 -7.12
C ALA A 36 15.85 -4.26 -6.55
N ALA A 37 14.86 -4.39 -7.44
CA ALA A 37 13.49 -4.58 -7.01
C ALA A 37 13.44 -5.86 -6.16
N ILE A 38 12.86 -5.75 -4.96
CA ILE A 38 12.71 -6.87 -4.04
C ILE A 38 11.84 -7.92 -4.72
N ALA A 39 12.39 -9.11 -4.86
CA ALA A 39 11.69 -10.25 -5.44
C ALA A 39 11.15 -11.13 -4.32
N CYS A 40 9.99 -11.72 -4.54
CA CYS A 40 9.49 -12.77 -3.66
C CYS A 40 10.39 -14.01 -3.77
N PRO A 41 10.98 -14.47 -2.66
CA PRO A 41 11.73 -15.72 -2.62
C PRO A 41 10.82 -16.92 -2.88
N ASP A 42 11.42 -18.10 -3.02
CA ASP A 42 10.65 -19.33 -3.11
C ASP A 42 9.82 -19.60 -1.84
N ASP A 43 8.73 -20.35 -2.01
CA ASP A 43 7.81 -20.69 -0.93
C ASP A 43 8.49 -21.37 0.26
N ALA A 44 9.52 -22.20 0.03
CA ALA A 44 10.18 -22.92 1.12
C ALA A 44 10.97 -21.97 2.03
N THR A 45 11.63 -20.97 1.43
CA THR A 45 12.35 -19.92 2.15
C THR A 45 11.39 -19.11 3.03
N VAL A 46 10.29 -18.61 2.46
CA VAL A 46 9.30 -17.81 3.20
C VAL A 46 8.63 -18.63 4.31
N ARG A 47 8.26 -19.89 4.01
CA ARG A 47 7.70 -20.80 5.03
C ARG A 47 8.68 -21.07 6.15
N GLY A 48 9.97 -21.24 5.84
CA GLY A 48 11.00 -21.46 6.85
C GLY A 48 11.04 -20.34 7.90
N ALA A 49 10.92 -19.09 7.47
CA ALA A 49 10.84 -17.97 8.41
C ALA A 49 9.53 -17.94 9.20
N LEU A 50 8.40 -18.14 8.53
CA LEU A 50 7.09 -18.17 9.20
C LEU A 50 7.01 -19.30 10.25
N ILE A 51 7.47 -20.51 9.94
CA ILE A 51 7.48 -21.66 10.86
C ILE A 51 8.26 -21.34 12.12
N ARG A 52 9.44 -20.74 11.96
CA ARG A 52 10.35 -20.48 13.07
C ARG A 52 9.83 -19.40 14.01
N ASP A 53 9.20 -18.36 13.47
CA ASP A 53 8.95 -17.13 14.24
C ASP A 53 7.48 -16.93 14.65
N ALA A 54 6.50 -17.42 13.89
CA ALA A 54 5.09 -17.06 14.12
C ALA A 54 4.06 -18.17 13.88
N TYR A 55 4.25 -19.02 12.87
CA TYR A 55 3.24 -19.96 12.37
C TYR A 55 3.83 -21.36 12.16
N PRO A 56 4.02 -22.15 13.23
CA PRO A 56 4.68 -23.46 13.15
C PRO A 56 3.93 -24.50 12.30
N ARG A 57 2.67 -24.21 11.95
CA ARG A 57 1.79 -25.06 11.14
C ARG A 57 1.49 -24.48 9.75
N ILE A 58 2.27 -23.53 9.24
CA ILE A 58 2.07 -23.00 7.89
C ILE A 58 2.29 -24.10 6.83
N GLU A 59 1.29 -24.31 5.99
CA GLU A 59 1.32 -25.35 4.96
C GLU A 59 1.68 -24.79 3.60
N LYS A 60 1.10 -23.64 3.26
CA LYS A 60 1.19 -23.08 1.92
C LYS A 60 1.28 -21.56 1.94
N ILE A 61 2.05 -21.01 1.00
CA ILE A 61 2.04 -19.59 0.67
C ILE A 61 1.13 -19.41 -0.54
N HIS A 62 0.19 -18.48 -0.44
CA HIS A 62 -0.73 -18.16 -1.52
C HIS A 62 -0.29 -16.90 -2.26
N ARG A 63 0.29 -15.96 -1.52
CA ARG A 63 0.76 -14.69 -2.08
C ARG A 63 1.98 -14.17 -1.34
N CYS A 64 2.86 -13.54 -2.09
CA CYS A 64 3.93 -12.69 -1.58
C CYS A 64 3.94 -11.40 -2.40
N VAL A 65 4.02 -10.26 -1.73
CA VAL A 65 4.03 -8.94 -2.36
C VAL A 65 5.12 -8.09 -1.70
N PRO A 66 6.12 -7.60 -2.44
CA PRO A 66 7.15 -6.72 -1.88
C PRO A 66 6.61 -5.32 -1.59
N GLY A 67 7.17 -4.65 -0.58
CA GLY A 67 6.84 -3.29 -0.19
C GLY A 67 7.97 -2.59 0.57
N LYS A 68 7.82 -1.29 0.84
CA LYS A 68 8.89 -0.47 1.44
C LYS A 68 8.89 -0.36 2.98
N PHE A 69 7.81 -0.76 3.66
CA PHE A 69 7.36 -0.21 4.96
C PHE A 69 8.08 -0.60 6.26
N PRO A 70 8.21 0.31 7.24
CA PRO A 70 9.06 1.50 7.13
C PRO A 70 10.49 1.18 6.64
N GLN A 71 10.83 -0.11 6.53
CA GLN A 71 11.98 -0.66 5.84
C GLN A 71 11.51 -1.75 4.86
N PRO A 72 12.24 -2.02 3.77
CA PRO A 72 11.73 -2.92 2.76
C PRO A 72 11.43 -4.34 3.29
N ALA A 73 10.27 -4.89 2.88
CA ALA A 73 9.68 -6.10 3.45
C ALA A 73 8.78 -6.82 2.43
N LEU A 74 8.34 -8.02 2.79
CA LEU A 74 7.44 -8.88 2.03
C LEU A 74 6.13 -9.05 2.80
N ALA A 75 5.02 -8.64 2.21
CA ALA A 75 3.69 -8.99 2.69
C ALA A 75 3.33 -10.39 2.18
N VAL A 76 3.09 -11.31 3.10
CA VAL A 76 2.90 -12.72 2.80
C VAL A 76 1.54 -13.17 3.30
N VAL A 77 0.79 -13.81 2.41
CA VAL A 77 -0.43 -14.54 2.75
C VAL A 77 -0.18 -16.03 2.58
N GLY A 78 -0.55 -16.80 3.59
CA GLY A 78 -0.53 -18.26 3.52
C GLY A 78 -1.68 -18.88 4.29
N SER A 79 -1.74 -20.20 4.36
CA SER A 79 -2.66 -20.93 5.23
C SER A 79 -1.90 -21.83 6.19
N SER A 80 -2.37 -21.87 7.44
CA SER A 80 -1.87 -22.78 8.46
C SER A 80 -2.82 -23.96 8.63
N GLY A 81 -2.35 -25.16 8.95
CA GLY A 81 -3.24 -26.33 8.98
C GLY A 81 -2.57 -27.63 9.40
N ILE A 82 -3.36 -28.70 9.34
CA ILE A 82 -2.89 -30.09 9.31
C ILE A 82 -3.27 -30.65 7.95
N SER A 83 -2.31 -31.28 7.27
CA SER A 83 -2.36 -31.56 5.83
C SER A 83 -3.73 -32.06 5.38
N GLY A 84 -4.40 -31.27 4.54
CA GLY A 84 -5.66 -31.64 3.89
C GLY A 84 -6.94 -31.21 4.61
N LEU A 85 -6.86 -30.59 5.79
CA LEU A 85 -8.03 -30.03 6.48
C LEU A 85 -8.18 -28.51 6.30
N GLY A 86 -7.25 -27.88 5.58
CA GLY A 86 -7.17 -26.43 5.50
C GLY A 86 -6.89 -25.80 6.87
N GLY A 87 -6.74 -24.49 6.89
CA GLY A 87 -6.81 -23.73 8.13
C GLY A 87 -6.46 -22.28 7.95
N PRO A 88 -6.47 -21.52 9.04
CA PRO A 88 -6.71 -20.10 8.96
C PRO A 88 -5.66 -19.48 8.05
N SER A 89 -6.15 -18.67 7.12
CA SER A 89 -5.33 -17.77 6.33
C SER A 89 -4.52 -16.90 7.29
N VAL A 90 -3.26 -16.62 7.00
CA VAL A 90 -2.40 -15.78 7.84
C VAL A 90 -1.85 -14.64 7.00
N LEU A 91 -1.64 -13.49 7.63
CA LEU A 91 -0.96 -12.35 7.03
C LEU A 91 0.24 -11.99 7.88
N ALA A 92 1.41 -11.93 7.24
CA ALA A 92 2.65 -11.55 7.90
C ALA A 92 3.46 -10.58 7.03
N LEU A 93 4.21 -9.72 7.70
CA LEU A 93 5.33 -9.02 7.11
C LEU A 93 6.61 -9.77 7.45
N VAL A 94 7.36 -10.12 6.42
CA VAL A 94 8.66 -10.79 6.54
C VAL A 94 9.73 -9.82 6.03
N SER A 95 10.93 -9.85 6.61
CA SER A 95 12.06 -9.07 6.11
C SER A 95 12.35 -9.33 4.63
N GLU A 96 12.97 -8.37 3.94
CA GLU A 96 13.34 -8.46 2.52
C GLU A 96 14.10 -9.75 2.17
N ASP A 97 14.98 -10.20 3.06
CA ASP A 97 15.76 -11.44 2.91
C ASP A 97 14.99 -12.71 3.30
N ALA A 98 13.69 -12.56 3.59
CA ALA A 98 12.80 -13.58 4.12
C ALA A 98 13.35 -14.34 5.32
N ARG A 99 14.19 -13.68 6.15
CA ARG A 99 14.80 -14.33 7.31
C ARG A 99 14.04 -14.14 8.59
N ASN A 100 13.24 -13.10 8.77
CA ASN A 100 12.56 -12.85 10.04
C ASN A 100 11.14 -12.34 9.81
N VAL A 101 10.21 -12.70 10.68
CA VAL A 101 8.89 -12.07 10.72
C VAL A 101 9.01 -10.70 11.42
N ILE A 102 8.65 -9.63 10.72
CA ILE A 102 8.65 -8.25 11.22
C ILE A 102 7.37 -7.97 12.00
N ALA A 103 6.23 -8.35 11.44
CA ALA A 103 4.92 -8.19 12.04
C ALA A 103 4.01 -9.33 11.58
N SER A 104 3.06 -9.70 12.42
CA SER A 104 2.05 -10.70 12.08
C SER A 104 0.69 -10.19 12.51
N LEU A 105 -0.32 -10.45 11.69
CA LEU A 105 -1.70 -10.35 12.09
C LEU A 105 -2.19 -11.79 12.26
N PRO A 106 -2.60 -12.21 13.47
CA PRO A 106 -3.54 -13.32 13.53
C PRO A 106 -4.72 -12.88 12.69
N SER A 107 -5.05 -13.61 11.64
CA SER A 107 -6.30 -13.31 10.97
C SER A 107 -7.39 -13.65 11.99
N ASP A 108 -8.21 -12.66 12.36
CA ASP A 108 -9.46 -12.90 13.07
C ASP A 108 -10.50 -13.54 12.14
N CYS A 109 -10.04 -14.40 11.24
CA CYS A 109 -10.82 -15.20 10.33
C CYS A 109 -10.83 -16.69 10.72
N PRO A 110 -11.29 -17.05 11.93
CA PRO A 110 -11.61 -18.42 12.24
C PRO A 110 -13.02 -18.71 11.72
N SER A 111 -13.14 -19.32 10.55
CA SER A 111 -14.27 -20.25 10.38
C SER A 111 -13.97 -21.30 9.33
N PHE A 112 -14.16 -22.55 9.74
CA PHE A 112 -14.50 -23.64 8.85
C PHE A 112 -16.01 -23.84 8.95
N ASP A 113 -16.66 -24.30 7.89
CA ASP A 113 -18.00 -24.84 8.06
C ASP A 113 -17.93 -26.24 8.68
N ASP A 114 -19.10 -26.81 9.00
CA ASP A 114 -19.20 -28.16 9.55
C ASP A 114 -18.62 -29.24 8.60
N ARG A 115 -18.15 -28.86 7.40
CA ARG A 115 -17.52 -29.72 6.39
C ARG A 115 -16.00 -29.53 6.31
N GLY A 116 -15.42 -28.59 7.05
CA GLY A 116 -13.99 -28.30 7.02
C GLY A 116 -13.54 -27.41 5.85
N ASP A 117 -14.48 -26.75 5.14
CA ASP A 117 -14.12 -25.84 4.06
C ASP A 117 -13.67 -24.48 4.62
N GLU A 118 -12.59 -23.91 4.07
CA GLU A 118 -12.07 -22.58 4.45
C GLU A 118 -13.15 -21.52 4.16
N GLN A 119 -13.78 -20.99 5.20
CA GLN A 119 -14.83 -19.98 5.03
C GLN A 119 -14.28 -18.57 4.92
N CYS A 120 -12.99 -18.33 5.23
CA CYS A 120 -12.40 -17.02 5.08
C CYS A 120 -11.09 -17.04 4.32
N THR A 121 -11.04 -16.34 3.19
CA THR A 121 -9.80 -16.11 2.45
C THR A 121 -9.30 -14.69 2.66
N VAL A 122 -8.01 -14.56 2.93
CA VAL A 122 -7.30 -13.28 3.00
C VAL A 122 -6.55 -13.07 1.69
N GLU A 123 -6.56 -11.86 1.14
CA GLU A 123 -5.77 -11.50 -0.04
C GLU A 123 -5.11 -10.13 0.19
N VAL A 124 -3.79 -10.03 0.01
CA VAL A 124 -3.13 -8.73 -0.12
C VAL A 124 -3.38 -8.24 -1.53
N VAL A 125 -4.24 -7.25 -1.70
CA VAL A 125 -4.63 -6.77 -3.03
C VAL A 125 -3.64 -5.74 -3.55
N SER A 126 -3.08 -4.92 -2.65
CA SER A 126 -2.11 -3.91 -3.05
C SER A 126 -1.20 -3.46 -1.92
N VAL A 127 -0.05 -2.92 -2.33
CA VAL A 127 1.03 -2.38 -1.50
C VAL A 127 1.44 -1.06 -2.13
N LEU A 128 1.07 0.05 -1.52
CA LEU A 128 1.33 1.38 -2.08
C LEU A 128 1.19 2.50 -1.06
N ASP A 129 1.89 3.59 -1.29
CA ASP A 129 1.81 4.80 -0.47
C ASP A 129 0.47 5.47 -0.73
N LEU A 130 -0.44 5.38 0.24
CA LEU A 130 -1.80 5.88 0.14
C LEU A 130 -1.95 7.28 0.70
N ASP A 131 -1.25 7.59 1.80
CA ASP A 131 -1.39 8.85 2.53
C ASP A 131 -0.32 9.90 2.19
N GLY A 132 0.65 9.51 1.36
CA GLY A 132 1.72 10.35 0.83
C GLY A 132 2.88 10.54 1.81
N ASP A 133 2.99 9.74 2.86
CA ASP A 133 4.06 9.85 3.86
C ASP A 133 5.39 9.20 3.43
N GLY A 134 5.39 8.50 2.27
CA GLY A 134 6.54 7.80 1.70
C GLY A 134 6.67 6.34 2.14
N SER A 135 5.85 5.88 3.09
CA SER A 135 5.72 4.49 3.51
C SER A 135 4.66 3.79 2.68
N ASP A 136 4.84 2.47 2.54
CA ASP A 136 3.79 1.59 2.06
C ASP A 136 2.45 1.77 2.87
N GLU A 137 1.25 1.50 2.32
CA GLU A 137 0.08 0.93 3.04
C GLU A 137 -0.30 -0.45 2.46
N LEU A 138 -0.75 -1.37 3.32
CA LEU A 138 -1.26 -2.68 2.91
C LEU A 138 -2.77 -2.61 2.73
N LEU A 139 -3.24 -2.93 1.53
CA LEU A 139 -4.66 -3.17 1.27
C LEU A 139 -4.91 -4.67 1.30
N VAL A 140 -5.70 -5.09 2.26
CA VAL A 140 -5.99 -6.50 2.52
C VAL A 140 -7.48 -6.71 2.39
N GLU A 141 -7.88 -7.60 1.50
CA GLU A 141 -9.27 -7.99 1.34
C GLU A 141 -9.51 -9.33 2.03
N THR A 142 -10.59 -9.41 2.80
CA THR A 142 -11.07 -10.65 3.42
C THR A 142 -12.43 -11.00 2.86
N HIS A 143 -12.60 -12.25 2.48
CA HIS A 143 -13.88 -12.79 1.99
C HIS A 143 -14.36 -13.84 2.98
N ASN A 144 -15.50 -13.63 3.63
CA ASN A 144 -16.14 -14.69 4.43
C ASN A 144 -17.21 -15.43 3.62
N ASP A 145 -17.53 -16.63 4.08
CA ASP A 145 -18.44 -17.67 3.57
C ASP A 145 -19.26 -17.26 2.32
N PRO A 146 -19.19 -18.00 1.20
CA PRO A 146 -20.00 -17.76 0.01
C PRO A 146 -21.52 -17.72 0.27
N ARG A 147 -22.02 -18.18 1.42
CA ARG A 147 -23.42 -18.03 1.84
C ARG A 147 -23.75 -16.62 2.33
N TYR A 148 -22.80 -15.91 2.92
CA TYR A 148 -22.99 -14.57 3.50
C TYR A 148 -22.37 -13.43 2.66
N TYR A 149 -21.59 -13.77 1.63
CA TYR A 149 -20.96 -12.83 0.69
C TYR A 149 -20.40 -11.58 1.38
N SER A 150 -19.76 -11.73 2.55
CA SER A 150 -19.19 -10.58 3.22
C SER A 150 -17.77 -10.35 2.73
N ARG A 151 -17.54 -9.21 2.10
CA ARG A 151 -16.21 -8.78 1.64
C ARG A 151 -15.82 -7.55 2.42
N THR A 152 -14.63 -7.54 3.00
CA THR A 152 -14.13 -6.43 3.79
C THR A 152 -12.75 -6.04 3.29
N LEU A 153 -12.55 -4.75 3.01
CA LEU A 153 -11.26 -4.17 2.73
C LEU A 153 -10.69 -3.57 4.01
N TRP A 154 -9.50 -3.99 4.39
CA TRP A 154 -8.71 -3.46 5.49
C TRP A 154 -7.52 -2.69 4.93
N ILE A 155 -7.19 -1.59 5.59
CA ILE A 155 -6.00 -0.81 5.30
C ILE A 155 -5.13 -0.86 6.54
N TYR A 156 -3.92 -1.38 6.39
CA TYR A 156 -2.93 -1.42 7.46
C TYR A 156 -1.76 -0.50 7.14
N SER A 157 -1.41 0.33 8.10
CA SER A 157 -0.12 1.03 8.15
C SER A 157 0.87 0.22 9.00
N VAL A 158 2.16 0.31 8.67
CA VAL A 158 3.22 -0.42 9.36
C VAL A 158 4.06 0.57 10.15
N ALA A 159 4.03 0.44 11.48
CA ALA A 159 4.85 1.24 12.37
C ALA A 159 5.81 0.31 13.14
N GLY A 160 7.08 0.29 12.72
CA GLY A 160 8.09 -0.62 13.27
C GLY A 160 7.70 -2.09 13.06
N THR A 161 7.43 -2.81 14.14
CA THR A 161 7.03 -4.23 14.13
C THR A 161 5.51 -4.42 14.28
N THR A 162 4.72 -3.37 14.05
CA THR A 162 3.27 -3.39 14.27
C THR A 162 2.51 -3.08 12.99
N LEU A 163 1.47 -3.88 12.74
CA LEU A 163 0.46 -3.62 11.73
C LEU A 163 -0.74 -2.98 12.41
N ARG A 164 -1.04 -1.73 12.08
CA ARG A 164 -2.16 -0.98 12.65
C ARG A 164 -3.24 -0.81 11.59
N SER A 165 -4.46 -1.26 11.89
CA SER A 165 -5.62 -0.94 11.04
C SER A 165 -5.87 0.56 11.09
N VAL A 166 -5.89 1.20 9.93
CA VAL A 166 -6.18 2.63 9.76
C VAL A 166 -7.51 2.85 9.01
N GLY A 167 -8.11 1.78 8.50
CA GLY A 167 -9.44 1.82 7.88
C GLY A 167 -9.99 0.43 7.57
N THR A 168 -11.31 0.30 7.65
CA THR A 168 -12.05 -0.94 7.35
C THR A 168 -13.33 -0.61 6.59
N PHE A 169 -13.55 -1.26 5.45
CA PHE A 169 -14.68 -0.99 4.55
C PHE A 169 -15.40 -2.29 4.17
N GLU A 170 -16.68 -2.39 4.52
CA GLU A 170 -17.53 -3.55 4.21
C GLU A 170 -18.03 -3.51 2.75
N LEU A 171 -17.26 -4.03 1.80
CA LEU A 171 -17.59 -4.03 0.37
C LEU A 171 -18.90 -4.75 0.02
N ALA A 172 -19.26 -5.77 0.80
CA ALA A 172 -20.53 -6.47 0.70
C ALA A 172 -20.82 -7.15 2.03
N SER A 173 -22.10 -7.29 2.36
CA SER A 173 -22.56 -8.02 3.55
C SER A 173 -24.02 -8.38 3.38
N SER A 174 -24.36 -9.67 3.42
CA SER A 174 -25.76 -10.04 3.35
C SER A 174 -26.05 -11.38 4.01
N PHE A 175 -27.00 -11.38 4.95
CA PHE A 175 -27.87 -12.53 5.19
C PHE A 175 -29.03 -12.60 4.17
N MET A 176 -29.32 -11.49 3.45
CA MET A 176 -30.38 -11.40 2.45
C MET A 176 -29.89 -10.67 1.18
N PRO A 177 -29.91 -11.33 -0.01
CA PRO A 177 -29.17 -10.86 -1.19
C PRO A 177 -29.74 -9.63 -1.90
N TYR A 178 -30.94 -9.15 -1.53
CA TYR A 178 -31.68 -8.16 -2.33
C TYR A 178 -31.54 -6.70 -1.87
N ASP A 179 -31.12 -6.44 -0.62
CA ASP A 179 -31.04 -5.08 -0.07
C ASP A 179 -29.59 -4.63 0.26
N ALA A 180 -28.60 -5.50 0.11
CA ALA A 180 -27.21 -5.16 0.40
C ALA A 180 -26.57 -4.34 -0.72
N CYS A 181 -25.91 -3.23 -0.36
CA CYS A 181 -25.01 -2.54 -1.28
C CYS A 181 -23.76 -3.37 -1.48
N ARG A 182 -23.56 -3.86 -2.71
CA ARG A 182 -22.30 -4.49 -3.14
C ARG A 182 -21.45 -3.45 -3.84
N TYR A 183 -20.20 -3.31 -3.43
CA TYR A 183 -19.25 -2.35 -3.97
C TYR A 183 -18.10 -3.05 -4.67
N ARG A 184 -17.62 -2.40 -5.73
CA ARG A 184 -16.22 -2.51 -6.19
C ARG A 184 -15.47 -1.27 -5.74
N TYR A 185 -14.15 -1.37 -5.61
CA TYR A 185 -13.31 -0.21 -5.34
C TYR A 185 -12.25 0.00 -6.42
N SER A 186 -11.74 1.22 -6.51
CA SER A 186 -10.62 1.60 -7.36
C SER A 186 -9.71 2.57 -6.61
N ILE A 187 -8.41 2.47 -6.88
CA ILE A 187 -7.38 3.33 -6.32
C ILE A 187 -7.09 4.44 -7.33
N GLY A 188 -7.17 5.68 -6.89
CA GLY A 188 -6.81 6.84 -7.70
C GLY A 188 -5.30 6.99 -7.88
N ASP A 189 -4.92 7.79 -8.88
CA ASP A 189 -3.55 8.26 -9.03
C ASP A 189 -3.14 9.17 -7.86
N PRO A 190 -1.83 9.25 -7.55
CA PRO A 190 -1.37 10.10 -6.47
C PRO A 190 -1.53 11.58 -6.86
N ASP A 191 -1.97 12.40 -5.91
CA ASP A 191 -2.04 13.85 -6.06
C ASP A 191 -0.64 14.49 -5.96
N MET A 192 -0.57 15.82 -5.97
CA MET A 192 0.70 16.56 -5.84
C MET A 192 1.43 16.33 -4.51
N ARG A 193 0.74 15.76 -3.51
CA ARG A 193 1.29 15.39 -2.20
C ARG A 193 1.55 13.88 -2.10
N GLY A 194 1.40 13.13 -3.19
CA GLY A 194 1.56 11.67 -3.20
C GLY A 194 0.32 10.89 -2.75
N ARG A 195 -0.76 11.57 -2.37
CA ARG A 195 -1.94 10.97 -1.74
C ARG A 195 -2.87 10.34 -2.75
N ARG A 196 -3.50 9.24 -2.37
CA ARG A 196 -4.45 8.53 -3.23
C ARG A 196 -5.83 8.46 -2.60
N SER A 197 -6.84 8.54 -3.46
CA SER A 197 -8.22 8.33 -3.06
C SER A 197 -8.66 6.89 -3.33
N LEU A 198 -9.46 6.32 -2.44
CA LEU A 198 -10.22 5.09 -2.72
C LEU A 198 -11.64 5.45 -3.12
N THR A 199 -12.09 4.97 -4.27
CA THR A 199 -13.47 5.17 -4.74
C THR A 199 -14.22 3.85 -4.73
N PHE A 200 -15.35 3.81 -4.01
CA PHE A 200 -16.24 2.66 -3.92
C PHE A 200 -17.48 2.92 -4.78
N SER A 201 -17.69 2.08 -5.78
CA SER A 201 -18.82 2.19 -6.71
C SER A 201 -19.79 1.01 -6.52
N PRO A 202 -21.10 1.25 -6.39
CA PRO A 202 -22.06 0.18 -6.25
C PRO A 202 -22.17 -0.65 -7.54
N LEU A 203 -22.30 -1.97 -7.40
CA LEU A 203 -22.41 -2.91 -8.52
C LEU A 203 -23.84 -3.05 -9.04
N SER A 204 -24.85 -3.02 -8.15
CA SER A 204 -26.23 -3.35 -8.53
C SER A 204 -27.25 -2.94 -7.46
N ASN A 205 -27.44 -1.65 -7.20
CA ASN A 205 -28.61 -1.13 -6.48
C ASN A 205 -28.64 0.41 -6.61
N SER A 206 -29.71 0.98 -7.16
CA SER A 206 -29.85 2.43 -7.39
C SER A 206 -29.98 3.25 -6.09
N ARG A 207 -30.20 2.59 -4.95
CA ARG A 207 -30.22 3.24 -3.62
C ARG A 207 -28.83 3.42 -3.02
N CYS A 208 -27.83 2.70 -3.54
CA CYS A 208 -26.45 2.81 -3.08
C CYS A 208 -25.75 3.94 -3.83
N LYS A 209 -24.88 4.68 -3.14
CA LYS A 209 -24.17 5.82 -3.71
C LYS A 209 -22.69 5.49 -3.85
N THR A 210 -22.08 6.02 -4.90
CA THR A 210 -20.61 6.04 -4.99
C THR A 210 -20.07 6.88 -3.84
N CYS A 211 -18.99 6.42 -3.23
CA CYS A 211 -18.30 7.16 -2.20
C CYS A 211 -16.80 7.19 -2.48
N THR A 212 -16.16 8.30 -2.16
CA THR A 212 -14.71 8.49 -2.31
C THR A 212 -14.13 8.86 -0.97
N VAL A 213 -13.04 8.20 -0.62
CA VAL A 213 -12.35 8.30 0.65
C VAL A 213 -10.94 8.79 0.38
N ASP A 214 -10.57 9.86 1.07
CA ASP A 214 -9.20 10.36 1.11
C ASP A 214 -8.55 9.84 2.41
N LEU A 215 -7.39 9.20 2.27
CA LEU A 215 -6.67 8.56 3.37
C LEU A 215 -5.71 9.51 4.10
N SER A 216 -5.68 10.79 3.72
CA SER A 216 -4.77 11.81 4.27
C SER A 216 -4.89 12.12 5.75
N ASN A 217 -5.92 11.61 6.43
CA ASN A 217 -6.01 11.57 7.88
C ASN A 217 -6.11 10.10 8.28
N SER A 218 -5.06 9.55 8.86
CA SER A 218 -4.91 8.15 9.34
C SER A 218 -5.93 7.68 10.40
N ASN A 219 -7.04 8.41 10.57
CA ASN A 219 -8.28 8.00 11.21
C ASN A 219 -9.41 8.16 10.21
N VAL A 220 -9.48 7.27 9.22
CA VAL A 220 -10.59 7.28 8.27
C VAL A 220 -11.78 6.58 8.90
N GLU A 221 -12.43 7.29 9.81
CA GLU A 221 -13.84 7.02 10.12
C GLU A 221 -14.66 7.56 8.93
N ALA A 222 -14.83 6.74 7.89
CA ALA A 222 -15.73 7.03 6.78
C ALA A 222 -17.18 6.99 7.26
N HIS A 223 -17.58 8.00 8.03
CA HIS A 223 -18.91 8.10 8.60
C HIS A 223 -19.95 8.43 7.53
N GLU A 224 -20.96 7.56 7.50
CA GLU A 224 -22.34 7.79 7.03
C GLU A 224 -22.66 7.77 5.51
N ALA A 225 -21.70 7.70 4.59
CA ALA A 225 -22.02 7.56 3.14
C ALA A 225 -21.29 6.42 2.40
N CYS A 226 -20.33 5.77 3.06
CA CYS A 226 -19.57 4.63 2.53
C CYS A 226 -20.06 3.32 3.18
N PRO A 227 -19.74 2.13 2.61
CA PRO A 227 -19.99 0.86 3.28
C PRO A 227 -19.62 0.90 4.77
N ARG A 228 -20.54 0.44 5.63
CA ARG A 228 -20.50 0.66 7.09
C ARG A 228 -19.11 0.38 7.65
N THR A 229 -18.45 1.40 8.17
CA THR A 229 -17.27 1.24 9.02
C THR A 229 -17.73 0.63 10.34
N ARG A 230 -17.40 -0.63 10.61
CA ARG A 230 -17.56 -1.20 11.95
C ARG A 230 -16.47 -0.57 12.82
N ARG A 231 -16.88 0.15 13.86
CA ARG A 231 -15.95 0.73 14.85
C ARG A 231 -15.21 -0.42 15.54
N THR A 232 -13.90 -0.48 15.40
CA THR A 232 -13.05 -1.29 16.29
C THR A 232 -12.81 -0.42 17.51
N ASP A 233 -13.55 -0.68 18.58
CA ASP A 233 -13.36 -0.07 19.90
C ASP A 233 -12.03 -0.54 20.55
#